data_AF-A0A1L0C4Y1-F1
#
_entry.id   AF-A0A1L0C4Y1-F1
#
_cell.length_a   1.000
_cell.length_b   1.000
_cell.length_c   1.000
_cell.angle_alpha   90.00
_cell.angle_beta   90.00
_cell.angle_gamma   90.00
#
_symmetry.space_group_name_H-M   'P 1'
#
loop_
_entity.id
_entity.type
_entity.pdbx_description
1 polymer ?
#
loop_
_entity_poly.entity_id
_entity_poly.type
_entity_poly.pdbx_seq_one_letter_code
_entity_poly.pdbx_strand_id
1 'polypeptide(L)'
;MSSYYFAIIGTRDNPIYELELSSFKSSAKIVPGESQFSPKIKELLPFITNSSLDLIEDAQWTTGSFHLGKVDAFYGLQISAFITQGNIKFVLCYDSVGNVDSALSGSKHDDGVIKQFFVETYDYYVKALLNPFYSVNDSLVSPDFDYRIKSLARKYL
;
A
#
# COMPACT_ATOMS: atom_id res chain seq x y z
N MET A 1 -11.15 -3.45 12.51
CA MET A 1 -10.27 -4.23 11.62
C MET A 1 -9.49 -3.22 10.82
N SER A 2 -8.16 -3.29 10.78
CA SER A 2 -7.39 -2.28 10.03
C SER A 2 -7.62 -2.49 8.54
N SER A 3 -8.04 -1.43 7.86
CA SER A 3 -8.21 -1.44 6.40
C SER A 3 -6.95 -0.86 5.76
N TYR A 4 -6.57 -1.41 4.61
CA TYR A 4 -5.42 -0.99 3.84
C TYR A 4 -5.83 -0.72 2.39
N TYR A 5 -5.23 0.31 1.83
CA TYR A 5 -5.26 0.63 0.42
C TYR A 5 -3.83 0.70 -0.06
N PHE A 6 -3.46 -0.21 -0.95
CA PHE A 6 -2.14 -0.32 -1.54
C PHE A 6 -2.22 0.11 -3.00
N ALA A 7 -1.32 1.00 -3.42
CA ALA A 7 -1.19 1.41 -4.80
C ALA A 7 0.26 1.33 -5.25
N ILE A 8 0.46 0.95 -6.50
CA ILE A 8 1.73 1.09 -7.21
C ILE A 8 1.55 2.24 -8.20
N ILE A 9 2.41 3.24 -8.09
CA ILE A 9 2.40 4.44 -8.90
C ILE A 9 3.62 4.44 -9.82
N GLY A 10 3.36 4.64 -11.11
CA GLY A 10 4.35 4.72 -12.16
C GLY A 10 5.25 5.95 -12.07
N THR A 11 6.23 6.03 -12.96
CA THR A 11 7.14 7.17 -13.09
C THR A 11 6.49 8.41 -13.70
N ARG A 12 5.26 8.29 -14.22
CA ARG A 12 4.44 9.39 -14.76
C ARG A 12 3.28 9.73 -13.83
N ASP A 13 3.41 9.38 -12.55
CA ASP A 13 2.40 9.55 -11.51
C ASP A 13 1.03 8.96 -11.87
N ASN A 14 1.03 7.90 -12.67
CA ASN A 14 -0.15 7.15 -13.04
C ASN A 14 -0.25 5.86 -12.19
N PRO A 15 -1.44 5.51 -11.66
CA PRO A 15 -1.61 4.25 -10.96
C PRO A 15 -1.44 3.08 -11.93
N ILE A 16 -0.60 2.12 -11.58
CA ILE A 16 -0.39 0.89 -12.37
C ILE A 16 -1.07 -0.32 -11.73
N TYR A 17 -1.27 -0.29 -10.40
CA TYR A 17 -1.97 -1.32 -9.66
C TYR A 17 -2.59 -0.71 -8.40
N GLU A 18 -3.79 -1.17 -8.04
CA GLU A 18 -4.50 -0.75 -6.84
C GLU A 18 -5.10 -1.99 -6.16
N LEU A 19 -5.06 -2.00 -4.83
CA LEU A 19 -5.61 -3.08 -4.03
C LEU A 19 -6.18 -2.54 -2.72
N GLU A 20 -7.46 -2.81 -2.51
CA GLU A 20 -8.14 -2.60 -1.24
C GLU A 20 -8.23 -3.92 -0.48
N LEU A 21 -7.91 -3.90 0.81
CA LEU A 21 -8.04 -5.08 1.68
C LEU A 21 -8.30 -4.70 3.13
N SER A 22 -8.77 -5.66 3.90
CA SER A 22 -8.89 -5.56 5.37
C SER A 22 -8.00 -6.61 6.02
N SER A 23 -7.45 -6.31 7.20
CA SER A 23 -6.58 -7.22 7.94
C SER A 23 -7.28 -8.54 8.24
N PHE A 24 -6.67 -9.66 7.89
CA PHE A 24 -7.27 -11.00 8.09
C PHE A 24 -7.03 -11.55 9.51
N LYS A 25 -6.34 -10.81 10.37
CA LYS A 25 -5.89 -11.26 11.70
C LYS A 25 -6.99 -11.27 12.78
N SER A 26 -8.21 -10.81 12.49
CA SER A 26 -9.33 -10.83 13.45
C SER A 26 -10.65 -11.24 12.80
N SER A 27 -11.14 -12.42 13.14
CA SER A 27 -12.38 -13.01 12.60
C SER A 27 -13.62 -12.44 13.28
N ALA A 28 -13.98 -11.18 12.99
CA ALA A 28 -15.24 -10.60 13.43
C ALA A 28 -15.92 -9.77 12.33
N LYS A 29 -16.92 -10.41 11.70
CA LYS A 29 -17.99 -9.89 10.83
C LYS A 29 -17.62 -9.26 9.47
N ILE A 30 -18.38 -9.76 8.47
CA ILE A 30 -18.65 -9.25 7.11
C ILE A 30 -17.47 -9.43 6.14
N VAL A 31 -17.62 -10.43 5.26
CA VAL A 31 -16.80 -10.80 4.08
C VAL A 31 -15.27 -10.65 4.26
N PRO A 32 -14.54 -11.76 4.49
CA PRO A 32 -13.08 -11.74 4.57
C PRO A 32 -12.44 -11.10 3.33
N GLY A 33 -11.69 -10.02 3.52
CA GLY A 33 -10.86 -9.40 2.49
C GLY A 33 -11.41 -8.15 1.84
N GLU A 34 -12.62 -7.70 2.18
CA GLU A 34 -13.10 -6.38 1.77
C GLU A 34 -12.70 -5.31 2.79
N SER A 35 -12.12 -4.19 2.32
CA SER A 35 -11.76 -3.05 3.16
C SER A 35 -13.00 -2.44 3.83
N GLN A 36 -12.89 -2.05 5.11
CA GLN A 36 -13.96 -1.43 5.89
C GLN A 36 -13.85 0.11 5.95
N PHE A 37 -13.30 0.75 4.91
CA PHE A 37 -13.28 2.20 4.82
C PHE A 37 -14.72 2.77 4.76
N SER A 38 -14.94 3.92 5.41
CA SER A 38 -16.17 4.68 5.20
C SER A 38 -16.31 5.03 3.72
N PRO A 39 -17.52 5.02 3.12
CA PRO A 39 -17.71 5.35 1.69
C PRO A 39 -17.03 6.67 1.29
N LYS A 40 -17.09 7.69 2.15
CA LYS A 40 -16.44 9.00 1.93
C LYS A 40 -14.91 8.90 1.86
N ILE A 41 -14.33 8.05 2.70
CA ILE A 41 -12.87 7.84 2.73
C ILE A 41 -12.45 7.03 1.51
N LYS A 42 -13.26 6.04 1.11
CA LYS A 42 -12.98 5.17 -0.04
C LYS A 42 -12.82 5.98 -1.34
N GLU A 43 -13.71 6.93 -1.58
CA GLU A 43 -13.62 7.84 -2.74
C GLU A 43 -12.38 8.75 -2.70
N LEU A 44 -11.82 8.96 -1.50
CA LEU A 44 -10.70 9.86 -1.27
C LEU A 44 -9.35 9.13 -1.28
N LEU A 45 -9.30 7.80 -1.23
CA LEU A 45 -8.05 7.01 -1.19
C LEU A 45 -7.09 7.33 -2.35
N PRO A 46 -7.55 7.42 -3.61
CA PRO A 46 -6.66 7.77 -4.72
C PRO A 46 -6.15 9.22 -4.59
N PHE A 47 -6.99 10.14 -4.11
CA PHE A 47 -6.60 11.53 -3.88
C PHE A 47 -5.52 11.65 -2.80
N ILE A 48 -5.69 10.97 -1.67
CA ILE A 48 -4.74 10.96 -0.55
C ILE A 48 -3.38 10.39 -1.00
N THR A 49 -3.44 9.31 -1.76
CA THR A 49 -2.24 8.66 -2.30
C THR A 49 -1.52 9.60 -3.25
N ASN A 50 -2.24 10.23 -4.17
CA ASN A 50 -1.67 11.17 -5.12
C ASN A 50 -1.11 12.44 -4.44
N SER A 51 -1.78 12.96 -3.40
CA SER A 51 -1.28 14.12 -2.65
C SER A 51 -0.01 13.84 -1.86
N SER A 52 0.26 12.57 -1.53
CA SER A 52 1.47 12.17 -0.80
C SER A 52 2.71 12.01 -1.68
N LEU A 53 2.57 12.03 -3.01
CA LEU A 53 3.68 11.77 -3.94
C LEU A 53 4.81 12.80 -3.79
N ASP A 54 4.48 14.08 -3.63
CA ASP A 54 5.48 15.14 -3.44
C ASP A 54 6.34 14.88 -2.19
N LEU A 55 5.71 14.47 -1.08
CA LEU A 55 6.41 14.14 0.16
C LEU A 55 7.27 12.89 0.03
N ILE A 56 6.81 11.89 -0.73
CA ILE A 56 7.57 10.68 -1.06
C ILE A 56 8.81 11.06 -1.87
N GLU A 57 8.66 11.96 -2.84
CA GLU A 57 9.75 12.41 -3.68
C GLU A 57 10.79 13.23 -2.93
N ASP A 58 10.38 14.06 -1.98
CA ASP A 58 11.32 14.78 -1.10
C ASP A 58 12.05 13.81 -0.18
N ALA A 59 11.33 12.86 0.42
CA ALA A 59 11.89 11.86 1.33
C ALA A 59 12.94 10.97 0.64
N GLN A 60 12.78 10.68 -0.65
CA GLN A 60 13.74 9.84 -1.41
C GLN A 60 15.17 10.39 -1.40
N TRP A 61 15.33 11.72 -1.31
CA TRP A 61 16.64 12.37 -1.33
C TRP A 61 17.30 12.44 0.05
N THR A 62 16.55 12.09 1.10
CA THR A 62 17.04 12.13 2.48
C THR A 62 17.64 10.79 2.94
N THR A 63 17.28 9.69 2.28
CA THR A 63 17.67 8.33 2.67
C THR A 63 18.10 7.50 1.46
N GLY A 64 19.12 6.65 1.64
CA GLY A 64 19.54 5.67 0.62
C GLY A 64 18.74 4.36 0.66
N SER A 65 17.73 4.25 1.54
CA SER A 65 16.89 3.05 1.67
C SER A 65 15.69 3.11 0.72
N PHE A 66 15.32 1.97 0.12
CA PHE A 66 14.08 1.85 -0.65
C PHE A 66 12.83 2.01 0.21
N HIS A 67 12.87 1.52 1.46
CA HIS A 67 11.78 1.70 2.41
C HIS A 67 11.91 3.07 3.07
N LEU A 68 10.90 3.94 2.89
CA LEU A 68 10.84 5.26 3.50
C LEU A 68 10.09 5.24 4.85
N GLY A 69 9.35 4.17 5.13
CA GLY A 69 8.47 4.09 6.28
C GLY A 69 7.29 5.05 6.15
N LYS A 70 6.81 5.58 7.28
CA LYS A 70 5.73 6.55 7.30
C LYS A 70 6.19 7.90 6.74
N VAL A 71 5.54 8.36 5.69
CA VAL A 71 5.81 9.63 5.00
C VAL A 71 4.78 10.71 5.30
N ASP A 72 3.53 10.34 5.53
CA ASP A 72 2.43 11.30 5.71
C ASP A 72 1.28 10.72 6.56
N ALA A 73 0.33 11.56 6.98
CA ALA A 73 -0.91 11.17 7.64
C ALA A 73 -2.06 12.13 7.32
N PHE A 74 -3.22 11.57 6.96
CA PHE A 74 -4.39 12.35 6.57
C PHE A 74 -5.68 11.74 7.14
N TYR A 75 -6.48 12.53 7.86
CA TYR A 75 -7.74 12.08 8.49
C TYR A 75 -7.62 10.78 9.32
N GLY A 76 -6.49 10.58 10.00
CA GLY A 76 -6.23 9.38 10.81
C GLY A 76 -5.66 8.19 10.00
N LEU A 77 -5.66 8.25 8.68
CA LEU A 77 -4.91 7.34 7.83
C LEU A 77 -3.42 7.68 7.89
N GLN A 78 -2.59 6.66 8.03
CA GLN A 78 -1.15 6.77 7.87
C GLN A 78 -0.79 6.36 6.45
N ILE A 79 0.25 6.99 5.91
CA ILE A 79 0.75 6.73 4.57
C ILE A 79 2.20 6.30 4.72
N SER A 80 2.49 5.07 4.30
CA SER A 80 3.85 4.54 4.21
C SER A 80 4.24 4.31 2.77
N ALA A 81 5.53 4.52 2.48
CA ALA A 81 6.03 4.46 1.11
C ALA A 81 7.30 3.61 0.96
N PHE A 82 7.43 3.03 -0.22
CA PHE A 82 8.62 2.34 -0.69
C PHE A 82 8.92 2.75 -2.12
N ILE A 83 10.16 3.14 -2.42
CA ILE A 83 10.58 3.57 -3.74
C ILE A 83 11.54 2.53 -4.31
N THR A 84 11.25 2.08 -5.53
CA THR A 84 12.12 1.17 -6.26
C THR A 84 13.26 1.91 -6.96
N GLN A 85 14.30 1.19 -7.38
CA GLN A 85 15.40 1.77 -8.18
C GLN A 85 14.92 2.41 -9.49
N GLY A 86 13.78 2.00 -10.03
CA GLY A 86 13.19 2.54 -11.26
C GLY A 86 12.28 3.75 -11.03
N ASN A 87 12.30 4.36 -9.84
CA ASN A 87 11.41 5.45 -9.42
C ASN A 87 9.90 5.11 -9.48
N ILE A 88 9.58 3.82 -9.36
CA ILE A 88 8.21 3.34 -9.12
C ILE A 88 7.95 3.43 -7.62
N LYS A 89 6.79 3.99 -7.25
CA LYS A 89 6.43 4.31 -5.87
C LYS A 89 5.35 3.33 -5.41
N PHE A 90 5.62 2.64 -4.31
CA PHE A 90 4.67 1.79 -3.61
C PHE A 90 4.11 2.60 -2.45
N VAL A 91 2.80 2.79 -2.43
CA VAL A 91 2.12 3.61 -1.40
C VAL A 91 1.12 2.73 -0.68
N LEU A 92 1.19 2.72 0.64
CA LEU A 92 0.27 2.00 1.51
C LEU A 92 -0.41 2.98 2.46
N CYS A 93 -1.71 3.15 2.27
CA CYS A 93 -2.59 3.91 3.14
C CYS A 93 -3.28 2.95 4.10
N TYR A 94 -3.24 3.22 5.41
CA TYR A 94 -3.84 2.35 6.40
C TYR A 94 -4.35 3.10 7.62
N ASP A 95 -5.37 2.53 8.26
CA ASP A 95 -5.96 3.13 9.44
C ASP A 95 -5.03 3.02 10.67
N SER A 96 -4.70 4.15 11.28
CA SER A 96 -3.92 4.21 12.52
C SER A 96 -4.71 3.77 13.74
N VAL A 97 -6.05 3.82 13.70
CA VAL A 97 -6.92 3.74 14.88
C VAL A 97 -8.19 2.98 14.51
N GLY A 98 -8.37 1.77 15.05
CA GLY A 98 -9.66 1.10 15.00
C GLY A 98 -10.72 1.89 15.79
N ASN A 99 -11.36 2.88 15.17
CA ASN A 99 -12.40 3.75 15.73
C ASN A 99 -12.05 4.46 17.06
N VAL A 100 -12.65 5.64 17.23
CA VAL A 100 -12.37 6.63 18.27
C VAL A 100 -12.59 6.14 19.72
N ASP A 101 -13.12 4.93 19.94
CA ASP A 101 -13.43 4.37 21.26
C ASP A 101 -12.46 3.26 21.74
N SER A 102 -11.39 2.95 21.01
CA SER A 102 -10.40 1.91 21.39
C SER A 102 -8.98 2.45 21.51
N ALA A 103 -8.80 3.50 22.33
CA ALA A 103 -7.49 4.00 22.77
C ALA A 103 -6.66 2.99 23.61
N LEU A 104 -7.15 1.75 23.77
CA LEU A 104 -6.55 0.69 24.60
C LEU A 104 -6.02 -0.51 23.80
N SER A 105 -6.21 -0.54 22.47
CA SER A 105 -5.60 -1.55 21.60
C SER A 105 -4.86 -0.86 20.47
N GLY A 106 -3.66 -0.38 20.79
CA GLY A 106 -2.72 0.08 19.77
C GLY A 106 -2.36 -1.11 18.88
N SER A 107 -3.05 -1.26 17.75
CA SER A 107 -2.55 -2.05 16.64
C SER A 107 -1.30 -1.36 16.14
N LYS A 108 -0.16 -1.68 16.76
CA LYS A 108 1.16 -1.29 16.28
C LYS A 108 1.28 -1.91 14.89
N HIS A 109 1.08 -1.08 13.87
CA HIS A 109 1.52 -1.38 12.53
C HIS A 109 3.04 -1.46 12.60
N ASP A 110 3.56 -2.68 12.63
CA ASP A 110 5.00 -2.91 12.69
C ASP A 110 5.60 -2.55 11.34
N ASP A 111 6.33 -1.44 11.30
CA ASP A 111 7.03 -0.95 10.11
C ASP A 111 7.91 -2.04 9.48
N GLY A 112 8.47 -2.95 10.30
CA GLY A 112 9.22 -4.11 9.81
C GLY A 112 8.38 -5.08 8.99
N VAL A 113 7.11 -5.27 9.36
CA VAL A 113 6.16 -6.13 8.63
C VAL A 113 5.71 -5.49 7.33
N ILE A 114 5.43 -4.19 7.34
CA ILE A 114 5.09 -3.42 6.13
C ILE A 114 6.29 -3.41 5.16
N LYS A 115 7.50 -3.21 5.67
CA LYS A 115 8.73 -3.31 4.89
C LYS A 115 8.86 -4.67 4.21
N GLN A 116 8.61 -5.76 4.92
CA GLN A 116 8.67 -7.10 4.34
C GLN A 116 7.62 -7.31 3.23
N PHE A 117 6.40 -6.79 3.43
CA PHE A 117 5.37 -6.77 2.40
C PHE A 117 5.83 -6.04 1.13
N PHE A 118 6.43 -4.86 1.27
CA PHE A 118 6.95 -4.10 0.12
C PHE A 118 8.10 -4.81 -0.60
N VAL A 119 9.04 -5.39 0.14
CA VAL A 119 10.17 -6.12 -0.46
C VAL A 119 9.68 -7.32 -1.28
N GLU A 120 8.76 -8.12 -0.75
CA GLU A 120 8.22 -9.27 -1.51
C GLU A 120 7.33 -8.83 -2.68
N THR A 121 6.60 -7.72 -2.54
CA THR A 121 5.85 -7.11 -3.64
C THR A 121 6.80 -6.63 -4.75
N TYR A 122 7.95 -6.07 -4.38
CA TYR A 122 8.97 -5.64 -5.33
C TYR A 122 9.52 -6.81 -6.13
N ASP A 123 9.79 -7.96 -5.50
CA ASP A 123 10.23 -9.16 -6.22
C ASP A 123 9.22 -9.63 -7.28
N TYR A 124 7.92 -9.56 -6.98
CA TYR A 124 6.88 -9.89 -7.97
C TYR A 124 6.74 -8.82 -9.05
N TYR A 125 6.89 -7.55 -8.69
CA TYR A 125 6.89 -6.44 -9.66
C TYR A 125 8.05 -6.57 -10.65
N VAL A 126 9.25 -6.91 -10.18
CA VAL A 126 10.42 -7.16 -11.04
C VAL A 126 10.15 -8.33 -11.99
N LYS A 127 9.53 -9.43 -11.52
CA LYS A 127 9.15 -10.54 -12.39
C LYS A 127 8.14 -10.13 -13.48
N ALA A 128 7.22 -9.23 -13.16
CA ALA A 128 6.30 -8.66 -14.15
C ALA A 128 7.04 -7.78 -15.17
N LEU A 129 8.02 -6.99 -14.73
CA LEU A 129 8.90 -6.19 -15.60
C LEU A 129 9.78 -7.02 -16.53
N LEU A 130 10.18 -8.22 -16.13
CA LEU A 130 10.98 -9.12 -16.98
C LEU A 130 10.17 -9.74 -18.13
N ASN A 131 8.85 -9.53 -18.17
CA ASN A 131 8.04 -9.91 -19.31
C ASN A 131 8.30 -8.96 -20.50
N PRO A 132 8.80 -9.44 -21.65
CA PRO A 132 9.10 -8.58 -22.81
C PRO A 132 7.86 -7.88 -23.40
N PHE A 133 6.66 -8.29 -23.03
CA PHE A 133 5.40 -7.68 -23.47
C PHE A 133 4.81 -6.68 -22.48
N TYR A 134 5.45 -6.46 -21.33
CA TYR A 134 5.02 -5.46 -20.38
C TYR A 134 5.83 -4.18 -20.55
N SER A 135 5.15 -3.05 -20.76
CA SER A 135 5.80 -1.74 -20.77
C SER A 135 5.73 -1.11 -19.39
N VAL A 136 6.81 -0.44 -18.99
CA VAL A 136 6.84 0.35 -17.75
C VAL A 136 5.71 1.37 -17.78
N ASN A 137 5.01 1.54 -16.66
CA ASN A 137 3.84 2.41 -16.47
C ASN A 137 2.52 1.93 -17.06
N ASP A 138 2.47 0.78 -17.74
CA ASP A 138 1.20 0.18 -18.13
C ASP A 138 0.52 -0.50 -16.92
N SER A 139 -0.81 -0.56 -16.95
CA SER A 139 -1.59 -1.20 -15.87
C SER A 139 -1.25 -2.69 -15.75
N LEU A 140 -1.01 -3.14 -14.51
CA LEU A 140 -0.73 -4.54 -14.19
C LEU A 140 -2.04 -5.32 -14.00
N VAL A 141 -2.60 -5.80 -15.12
CA VAL A 141 -3.89 -6.53 -15.15
C VAL A 141 -3.72 -8.06 -15.02
N SER A 142 -2.50 -8.54 -14.70
CA SER A 142 -2.22 -9.98 -14.62
C SER A 142 -2.96 -10.64 -13.44
N PRO A 143 -3.80 -11.67 -13.66
CA PRO A 143 -4.50 -12.35 -12.57
C PRO A 143 -3.57 -13.09 -11.59
N ASP A 144 -2.44 -13.63 -12.08
CA ASP A 144 -1.44 -14.30 -11.23
C ASP A 144 -0.72 -13.29 -10.33
N PHE A 145 -0.40 -12.11 -10.87
CA PHE A 145 0.18 -11.03 -10.07
C PHE A 145 -0.78 -10.60 -8.96
N ASP A 146 -2.04 -10.33 -9.30
CA ASP A 146 -3.08 -9.93 -8.33
C ASP A 146 -3.27 -10.99 -7.23
N TYR A 147 -3.34 -12.28 -7.60
CA TYR A 147 -3.44 -13.37 -6.64
C TYR A 147 -2.25 -13.42 -5.67
N ARG A 148 -1.04 -13.20 -6.17
CA ARG A 148 0.18 -13.19 -5.35
C ARG A 148 0.20 -12.00 -4.39
N ILE A 149 -0.12 -10.79 -4.85
CA ILE A 149 -0.15 -9.60 -3.98
C ILE A 149 -1.24 -9.74 -2.91
N LYS A 150 -2.43 -10.24 -3.27
CA LYS A 150 -3.49 -10.55 -2.28
C LYS A 150 -3.04 -11.58 -1.25
N SER A 151 -2.27 -12.58 -1.65
CA SER A 151 -1.73 -13.60 -0.73
C SER A 151 -0.66 -13.02 0.21
N LEU A 152 0.19 -12.12 -0.29
CA LEU A 152 1.15 -11.37 0.54
C LEU A 152 0.44 -10.44 1.53
N ALA A 153 -0.57 -9.73 1.06
CA ALA A 153 -1.34 -8.81 1.88
C ALA A 153 -2.02 -9.56 3.04
N ARG A 154 -2.59 -10.75 2.79
CA ARG A 154 -3.13 -11.62 3.85
C ARG A 154 -2.10 -12.06 4.88
N LYS A 155 -0.85 -12.25 4.46
CA LYS A 155 0.23 -12.73 5.32
C LYS A 155 0.76 -11.62 6.22
N TYR A 156 0.94 -10.41 5.68
CA TYR A 156 1.64 -9.33 6.35
C TYR A 156 0.71 -8.28 6.98
N LEU A 157 -0.40 -7.93 6.32
CA LEU A 157 -1.28 -6.81 6.69
C LEU A 157 -2.51 -7.25 7.53
#